data_AF-A0A349WYP7-F1
#
_entry.id   AF-A0A349WYP7-F1
#
_cell.length_a   1.000
_cell.length_b   1.000
_cell.length_c   1.000
_cell.angle_alpha   90.00
_cell.angle_beta   90.00
_cell.angle_gamma   90.00
#
_symmetry.space_group_name_H-M   'P 1'
#
loop_
_entity.id
_entity.type
_entity.pdbx_description
1 polymer ?
#
loop_
_entity_poly.entity_id
_entity_poly.type
_entity_poly.pdbx_seq_one_letter_code
_entity_poly.pdbx_strand_id
1 'polypeptide(L)'
;MFKEYNAHPNGLKTTDCVVRAIATATDKGYLECRREQNRAKRKLGFGSYKETKFLYKYLEHYPRLIFKAIKGEPRLKGSDFTELHPDGTYILKMAGLVTCSKDGVIMNTWDCSYRSVYSAWEISK
;
A
#
# COMPACT_ATOMS: atom_id res chain seq x y z
N MET A 1 5.56 9.73 -9.43
CA MET A 1 5.61 9.00 -10.73
C MET A 1 4.90 7.66 -10.64
N PHE A 2 4.60 7.00 -11.77
CA PHE A 2 4.00 5.66 -11.82
C PHE A 2 4.83 4.70 -12.69
N LYS A 3 4.91 3.44 -12.28
CA LYS A 3 5.48 2.34 -13.06
C LYS A 3 4.55 1.13 -12.99
N GLU A 4 4.19 0.58 -14.16
CA GLU A 4 3.42 -0.66 -14.19
C GLU A 4 4.24 -1.81 -13.61
N TYR A 5 3.72 -2.43 -12.56
CA TYR A 5 4.34 -3.56 -11.89
C TYR A 5 3.28 -4.51 -11.31
N ASN A 6 3.43 -5.80 -11.61
CA ASN A 6 2.56 -6.84 -11.09
C ASN A 6 3.37 -7.90 -10.32
N ALA A 7 3.30 -7.85 -8.98
CA ALA A 7 3.93 -8.86 -8.13
C ALA A 7 3.27 -10.25 -8.23
N HIS A 8 2.08 -10.38 -8.83
CA HIS A 8 1.40 -11.67 -8.93
C HIS A 8 2.19 -12.62 -9.85
N PRO A 9 2.52 -13.86 -9.42
CA PRO A 9 3.42 -14.76 -10.16
C PRO A 9 2.90 -15.12 -11.55
N ASN A 10 1.58 -15.28 -11.69
CA ASN A 10 0.93 -15.58 -12.97
C ASN A 10 0.45 -14.33 -13.74
N GLY A 11 0.90 -13.13 -13.34
CA GLY A 11 0.50 -11.88 -14.01
C GLY A 11 -0.98 -11.51 -13.90
N LEU A 12 -1.75 -12.16 -13.02
CA LEU A 12 -3.19 -11.93 -12.91
C LEU A 12 -3.51 -10.51 -12.40
N LYS A 13 -4.50 -9.86 -13.02
CA LYS A 13 -5.05 -8.57 -12.57
C LYS A 13 -6.32 -8.84 -11.75
N THR A 14 -6.16 -8.99 -10.43
CA THR A 14 -7.26 -9.34 -9.50
C THR A 14 -7.35 -8.36 -8.31
N THR A 15 -8.25 -8.64 -7.36
CA THR A 15 -8.57 -7.78 -6.20
C THR A 15 -7.59 -7.95 -5.03
N ASP A 16 -6.33 -8.23 -5.31
CA ASP A 16 -5.27 -8.61 -4.36
C ASP A 16 -4.26 -7.49 -4.08
N CYS A 17 -4.67 -6.24 -4.30
CA CYS A 17 -3.80 -5.07 -4.18
C CYS A 17 -3.03 -5.00 -2.85
N VAL A 18 -3.62 -5.45 -1.74
CA VAL A 18 -2.96 -5.51 -0.43
C VAL A 18 -1.75 -6.44 -0.46
N VAL A 19 -1.90 -7.64 -1.05
CA VAL A 19 -0.80 -8.61 -1.16
C VAL A 19 0.29 -8.07 -2.06
N ARG A 20 -0.08 -7.53 -3.24
CA ARG A 20 0.90 -6.96 -4.17
C ARG A 20 1.64 -5.78 -3.56
N ALA A 21 0.95 -4.87 -2.88
CA ALA A 21 1.58 -3.71 -2.26
C ALA A 21 2.58 -4.12 -1.16
N ILE A 22 2.19 -5.00 -0.24
CA ILE A 22 3.08 -5.44 0.85
C ILE A 22 4.24 -6.26 0.28
N ALA A 23 4.00 -7.17 -0.67
CA ALA A 23 5.04 -7.97 -1.30
C ALA A 23 6.10 -7.07 -1.96
N THR A 24 5.67 -6.11 -2.79
CA THR A 24 6.58 -5.14 -3.42
C THR A 24 7.33 -4.30 -2.40
N ALA A 25 6.66 -3.82 -1.35
CA ALA A 25 7.27 -2.93 -0.37
C ALA A 25 8.29 -3.62 0.54
N THR A 26 8.11 -4.93 0.77
CA THR A 26 8.98 -5.74 1.65
C THR A 26 9.96 -6.62 0.90
N ASP A 27 10.00 -6.52 -0.44
CA ASP A 27 10.78 -7.39 -1.34
C ASP A 27 10.54 -8.89 -1.09
N LYS A 28 9.31 -9.24 -0.68
CA LYS A 28 8.88 -10.61 -0.40
C LYS A 28 8.18 -11.22 -1.60
N GLY A 29 8.28 -12.55 -1.72
CA GLY A 29 7.51 -13.29 -2.71
C GLY A 29 6.00 -13.13 -2.48
N TYR A 30 5.22 -12.94 -3.56
CA TYR A 30 3.76 -12.76 -3.47
C TYR A 30 3.05 -13.88 -2.68
N LEU A 31 3.39 -15.15 -2.94
CA LEU A 31 2.75 -16.29 -2.27
C LEU A 31 3.12 -16.37 -0.80
N GLU A 32 4.36 -16.01 -0.45
CA GLU A 32 4.81 -15.91 0.94
C GLU A 32 4.02 -14.83 1.67
N CYS A 33 3.99 -13.62 1.11
CA CYS A 33 3.26 -12.49 1.67
C CYS A 33 1.76 -12.80 1.84
N ARG A 34 1.15 -13.49 0.87
CA ARG A 34 -0.25 -13.95 0.96
C ARG A 34 -0.45 -14.93 2.10
N ARG A 35 0.46 -15.88 2.31
CA ARG A 35 0.39 -16.85 3.42
C ARG A 35 0.54 -16.17 4.77
N GLU A 36 1.51 -15.26 4.91
CA GLU A 36 1.75 -14.49 6.14
C GLU A 36 0.51 -13.67 6.52
N GLN A 37 -0.04 -12.90 5.58
CA GLN A 37 -1.24 -12.10 5.84
C GLN A 37 -2.45 -12.97 6.22
N ASN A 38 -2.66 -14.12 5.57
CA ASN A 38 -3.74 -15.03 5.95
C ASN A 38 -3.54 -15.64 7.35
N ARG A 39 -2.29 -15.89 7.76
CA ARG A 39 -1.98 -16.37 9.12
C ARG A 39 -2.22 -15.27 10.15
N ALA A 40 -1.68 -14.07 9.91
CA ALA A 40 -1.84 -12.91 10.77
C ALA A 40 -3.30 -12.54 10.94
N LYS A 41 -4.07 -12.54 9.84
CA LYS A 41 -5.51 -12.28 9.86
C LYS A 41 -6.26 -13.19 10.83
N ARG A 42 -5.98 -14.50 10.80
CA ARG A 42 -6.58 -15.47 11.73
C ARG A 42 -6.14 -15.23 13.17
N LYS A 43 -4.83 -15.04 13.39
CA LYS A 43 -4.27 -14.78 14.73
C LYS A 43 -4.86 -13.52 15.38
N LEU A 44 -5.08 -12.49 14.58
CA LEU A 44 -5.62 -11.20 15.01
C LEU A 44 -7.16 -11.13 15.00
N GLY A 45 -7.86 -12.21 14.61
CA GLY A 45 -9.32 -12.28 14.65
C GLY A 45 -10.06 -11.50 13.56
N PHE A 46 -9.44 -11.25 12.40
CA PHE A 46 -10.07 -10.55 11.28
C PHE A 46 -10.71 -11.50 10.25
N GLY A 47 -11.77 -11.04 9.57
CA GLY A 47 -12.44 -11.81 8.51
C GLY A 47 -11.67 -11.76 7.18
N SER A 48 -11.09 -10.60 6.86
CA SER A 48 -10.28 -10.37 5.66
C SER A 48 -9.01 -9.55 5.94
N TYR A 49 -7.89 -9.92 5.31
CA TYR A 49 -6.66 -9.11 5.33
C TYR A 49 -6.80 -7.82 4.50
N LYS A 50 -7.93 -7.65 3.80
CA LYS A 50 -8.27 -6.42 3.07
C LYS A 50 -8.94 -5.38 3.95
N GLU A 51 -9.30 -5.73 5.19
CA GLU A 51 -9.92 -4.80 6.11
C GLU A 51 -8.94 -3.68 6.51
N THR A 52 -9.43 -2.45 6.56
CA THR A 52 -8.59 -1.31 6.95
C THR A 52 -8.05 -1.47 8.38
N LYS A 53 -8.87 -2.00 9.30
CA LYS A 53 -8.44 -2.27 10.68
C LYS A 53 -7.35 -3.35 10.75
N PHE A 54 -7.40 -4.36 9.87
CA PHE A 54 -6.33 -5.34 9.76
C PHE A 54 -5.01 -4.68 9.37
N LEU A 55 -4.99 -3.82 8.34
CA LEU A 55 -3.77 -3.13 7.92
C LEU A 55 -3.16 -2.30 9.05
N TYR A 56 -4.00 -1.63 9.85
CA TYR A 56 -3.54 -0.81 10.97
C TYR A 56 -2.84 -1.64 12.03
N LYS A 57 -3.31 -2.87 12.26
CA LYS A 57 -2.70 -3.81 13.20
C LYS A 57 -1.49 -4.54 12.63
N TYR A 58 -1.59 -5.01 11.38
CA TYR A 58 -0.52 -5.75 10.72
C TYR A 58 0.74 -4.89 10.50
N LEU A 59 0.56 -3.59 10.29
CA LEU A 59 1.66 -2.63 10.07
C LEU A 59 1.90 -1.73 11.29
N GLU A 60 1.45 -2.10 12.49
CA GLU A 60 1.51 -1.21 13.68
C GLU A 60 2.95 -0.92 14.16
N HIS A 61 3.92 -1.72 13.73
CA HIS A 61 5.34 -1.54 14.03
C HIS A 61 6.06 -0.58 13.07
N TYR A 62 5.41 -0.17 11.98
CA TYR A 62 5.97 0.79 11.02
C TYR A 62 5.48 2.21 11.32
N PRO A 63 6.33 3.24 11.18
CA PRO A 63 5.90 4.63 11.26
C PRO A 63 4.74 4.90 10.30
N ARG A 64 3.66 5.48 10.82
CA ARG A 64 2.44 5.74 10.06
C ARG A 64 2.22 7.24 9.87
N LEU A 65 2.21 7.67 8.61
CA LEU A 65 1.85 9.02 8.20
C LEU A 65 0.34 9.09 7.99
N ILE A 66 -0.33 10.10 8.55
CA ILE A 66 -1.78 10.28 8.47
C ILE A 66 -2.11 11.61 7.78
N PHE A 67 -2.85 11.56 6.68
CA PHE A 67 -3.20 12.73 5.87
C PHE A 67 -4.67 13.09 6.08
N LYS A 68 -4.91 14.07 6.97
CA LYS A 68 -6.27 14.54 7.29
C LYS A 68 -6.85 15.34 6.12
N ALA A 69 -8.18 15.34 6.00
CA ALA A 69 -8.87 16.27 5.11
C ALA A 69 -8.81 17.65 5.74
N ILE A 70 -8.48 18.66 4.94
CA ILE A 70 -8.70 20.06 5.30
C ILE A 70 -9.89 20.54 4.47
N LYS A 71 -10.87 21.17 5.13
CA LYS A 71 -12.10 21.62 4.48
C LYS A 71 -11.74 22.74 3.50
N GLY A 72 -12.14 22.59 2.24
CA GLY A 72 -11.85 23.56 1.18
C GLY A 72 -10.54 23.30 0.42
N GLU A 73 -9.72 22.35 0.87
CA GLU A 73 -8.48 21.99 0.19
C GLU A 73 -8.59 20.67 -0.56
N PRO A 74 -7.93 20.53 -1.73
CA PRO A 74 -7.77 19.25 -2.39
C PRO A 74 -7.11 18.21 -1.48
N ARG A 75 -7.54 16.96 -1.59
CA ARG A 75 -6.88 15.84 -0.90
C ARG A 75 -5.53 15.56 -1.55
N LEU A 76 -4.52 15.29 -0.73
CA LEU A 76 -3.23 14.76 -1.16
C LEU A 76 -3.42 13.54 -2.08
N LYS A 77 -2.84 13.62 -3.28
CA LYS A 77 -2.84 12.54 -4.28
C LYS A 77 -1.60 11.68 -4.18
N GLY A 78 -1.61 10.54 -4.86
CA GLY A 78 -0.44 9.68 -4.98
C GLY A 78 0.71 10.38 -5.72
N SER A 79 0.41 11.19 -6.74
CA SER A 79 1.40 12.06 -7.42
C SER A 79 2.09 12.98 -6.43
N ASP A 80 1.30 13.74 -5.66
CA ASP A 80 1.79 14.71 -4.66
C ASP A 80 2.62 13.98 -3.60
N PHE A 81 2.15 12.81 -3.13
CA PHE A 81 2.89 11.99 -2.18
C PHE A 81 4.27 11.61 -2.72
N THR A 82 4.37 11.21 -3.98
CA THR A 82 5.67 10.84 -4.57
C THR A 82 6.63 11.99 -4.75
N GLU A 83 6.14 13.23 -4.83
CA GLU A 83 6.98 14.43 -4.88
C GLU A 83 7.46 14.83 -3.49
N LEU A 84 6.60 14.68 -2.47
CA LEU A 84 6.94 14.93 -1.07
C LEU A 84 7.87 13.86 -0.47
N HIS A 85 7.82 12.65 -1.01
CA HIS A 85 8.60 11.50 -0.57
C HIS A 85 9.34 10.86 -1.77
N PRO A 86 10.40 11.52 -2.28
CA PRO A 86 11.14 11.07 -3.45
C PRO A 86 12.05 9.87 -3.17
N ASP A 87 12.37 9.61 -1.91
CA ASP A 87 13.20 8.51 -1.42
C ASP A 87 12.40 7.59 -0.47
N GLY A 88 12.78 6.32 -0.40
CA GLY A 88 12.23 5.36 0.56
C GLY A 88 11.07 4.52 0.02
N THR A 89 10.65 3.54 0.81
CA THR A 89 9.59 2.60 0.45
C THR A 89 8.39 2.72 1.38
N TYR A 90 7.22 2.95 0.79
CA TYR A 90 5.98 3.23 1.49
C TYR A 90 4.83 2.33 1.02
N ILE A 91 4.00 1.88 1.94
CA ILE A 91 2.68 1.32 1.64
C ILE A 91 1.64 2.43 1.76
N LEU A 92 0.93 2.72 0.67
CA LEU A 92 -0.09 3.79 0.63
C LEU A 92 -1.49 3.19 0.73
N LYS A 93 -2.27 3.62 1.73
CA LYS A 93 -3.72 3.38 1.79
C LYS A 93 -4.42 4.55 1.10
N MET A 94 -4.99 4.27 -0.07
CA MET A 94 -5.65 5.25 -0.93
C MET A 94 -7.17 5.04 -0.98
N ALA A 95 -7.87 5.91 -1.73
CA ALA A 95 -9.29 5.75 -2.07
C ALA A 95 -9.56 4.43 -2.84
N GLY A 96 -10.05 3.41 -2.12
CA GLY A 96 -10.45 2.12 -2.68
C GLY A 96 -9.29 1.17 -3.05
N LEU A 97 -8.06 1.47 -2.64
CA LEU A 97 -6.85 0.74 -3.06
C LEU A 97 -5.76 0.79 -1.98
N VAL A 98 -4.90 -0.22 -1.97
CA VAL A 98 -3.57 -0.16 -1.33
C VAL A 98 -2.50 -0.33 -2.42
N THR A 99 -1.45 0.48 -2.39
CA THR A 99 -0.33 0.42 -3.34
C THR A 99 1.02 0.59 -2.65
N CYS A 100 2.11 0.38 -3.37
CA CYS A 100 3.48 0.60 -2.94
C CYS A 100 4.04 1.81 -3.67
N SER A 101 4.69 2.72 -2.95
CA SER A 101 5.60 3.72 -3.52
C SER A 101 7.03 3.32 -3.16
N LYS A 102 7.93 3.28 -4.13
CA LYS A 102 9.36 3.02 -3.92
C LYS A 102 10.14 4.11 -4.64
N ASP A 103 10.92 4.87 -3.89
CA ASP A 103 11.76 5.96 -4.37
C ASP A 103 10.99 6.93 -5.30
N GLY A 104 9.86 7.45 -4.80
CA GLY A 104 9.00 8.38 -5.56
C GLY A 104 8.22 7.74 -6.73
N VAL A 105 8.20 6.41 -6.84
CA VAL A 105 7.50 5.68 -7.91
C VAL A 105 6.42 4.76 -7.37
N ILE A 106 5.17 5.00 -7.76
CA ILE A 106 4.05 4.09 -7.47
C ILE A 106 4.17 2.84 -8.35
N MET A 107 4.23 1.68 -7.70
CA MET A 107 4.35 0.36 -8.32
C MET A 107 2.99 -0.35 -8.26
N ASN A 108 2.27 -0.39 -9.39
CA ASN A 108 0.94 -1.02 -9.46
C ASN A 108 0.59 -1.50 -10.87
N THR A 109 -0.50 -2.27 -11.03
CA THR A 109 -0.94 -2.81 -12.33
C THR A 109 -1.66 -1.79 -13.23
N TRP A 110 -1.87 -0.56 -12.75
CA TRP A 110 -2.47 0.56 -13.45
C TRP A 110 -2.14 1.86 -12.70
N ASP A 111 -2.17 2.99 -13.42
CA ASP A 111 -1.85 4.29 -12.84
C ASP A 111 -2.94 4.74 -11.87
N CYS A 112 -2.63 4.64 -10.58
CA CYS A 112 -3.51 5.07 -9.50
C CYS A 112 -3.06 6.37 -8.84
N SER A 113 -2.08 7.08 -9.40
CA SER A 113 -1.47 8.28 -8.80
C SER A 113 -2.47 9.41 -8.53
N TYR A 114 -3.53 9.52 -9.34
CA TYR A 114 -4.60 10.51 -9.17
C TYR A 114 -5.51 10.29 -7.96
N ARG A 115 -5.39 9.16 -7.26
CA ARG A 115 -6.24 8.81 -6.11
C ARG A 115 -5.76 9.49 -4.84
N SER A 116 -6.72 9.79 -3.96
CA SER A 116 -6.41 10.42 -2.68
C SER A 116 -5.71 9.43 -1.74
N VAL A 117 -4.61 9.85 -1.13
CA VAL A 117 -3.88 9.14 -0.09
C VAL A 117 -4.49 9.49 1.26
N TYR A 118 -4.76 8.49 2.09
CA TYR A 118 -5.30 8.70 3.43
C TYR A 118 -4.26 8.47 4.53
N SER A 119 -3.41 7.46 4.34
CA SER A 119 -2.27 7.20 5.21
C SER A 119 -1.19 6.43 4.45
N ALA A 120 0.03 6.52 4.94
CA ALA A 120 1.16 5.73 4.47
C ALA A 120 1.87 5.06 5.64
N TRP A 121 2.50 3.91 5.40
CA TRP A 121 3.46 3.31 6.33
C TRP A 121 4.84 3.32 5.69
N GLU A 122 5.83 3.81 6.42
CA GLU A 122 7.24 3.79 6.02
C GLU A 122 7.83 2.41 6.31
N ILE A 123 8.27 1.70 5.27
CA ILE A 123 8.79 0.34 5.36
C ILE A 123 10.32 0.35 5.45
N SER A 124 10.95 1.18 4.63
CA SER A 124 12.39 1.44 4.66
C SER A 124 12.67 2.83 4.13
N LYS A 125 13.76 3.43 4.61
CA LYS A 125 14.29 4.71 4.15
C LYS A 125 15.81 4.60 4.04
#